data_AF-A0A5C5XAU9-F1
#
_entry.id   AF-A0A5C5XAU9-F1
#
_cell.length_a   1.000
_cell.length_b   1.000
_cell.length_c   1.000
_cell.angle_alpha   90.00
_cell.angle_beta   90.00
_cell.angle_gamma   90.00
#
_symmetry.space_group_name_H-M   'P 1'
#
loop_
_entity.id
_entity.type
_entity.pdbx_description
1 polymer ?
#
loop_
_entity_poly.entity_id
_entity_poly.type
_entity_poly.pdbx_seq_one_letter_code
_entity_poly.pdbx_strand_id
1 'polypeptide(L)'
;MTFDPESEFYSEGIVRVDPSSQRKSFWLVFGSIVFLIVVVVAVTLLPIQNQKRHLAHLRNQGAIVYTIIQPGMWTSLSDYFHKFTDYELPTLEEVRQIHFQKYPVTDQTIASLSRYPELQALSMQSANVSTTALDNVFTDLPELTGLTIINCKNITPDWVQKSRLSHPSVTINYRGTAYLGISANIVDPDQKGCIVMYVQPGSAAESSGLLPGDIIIAVEDSEISSFTELVMKLARYSPEDHVRIRISRQEEEVPIICKLNAWSNKEF
;
A
#
# COMPACT_ATOMS: atom_id res chain seq x y z
N MET A 1 -62.38 -51.77 63.25
CA MET A 1 -62.68 -52.82 62.26
C MET A 1 -62.08 -52.39 60.93
N THR A 2 -61.02 -53.11 60.53
CA THR A 2 -60.67 -53.55 59.17
C THR A 2 -61.29 -52.85 57.95
N PHE A 3 -60.38 -52.26 57.15
CA PHE A 3 -60.19 -52.31 55.69
C PHE A 3 -61.28 -52.87 54.77
N ASP A 4 -61.51 -52.17 53.64
CA ASP A 4 -61.64 -52.73 52.28
C ASP A 4 -61.23 -51.66 51.23
N PRO A 5 -60.72 -52.02 50.02
CA PRO A 5 -59.61 -51.35 49.35
C PRO A 5 -60.02 -50.89 47.92
N GLU A 6 -59.01 -50.65 47.08
CA GLU A 6 -59.09 -50.52 45.62
C GLU A 6 -59.43 -49.15 45.02
N SER A 7 -58.33 -48.49 44.66
CA SER A 7 -57.98 -48.09 43.29
C SER A 7 -57.72 -46.59 43.13
N GLU A 8 -56.42 -46.28 43.15
CA GLU A 8 -55.84 -45.01 42.78
C GLU A 8 -56.29 -44.64 41.36
N PHE A 9 -57.07 -43.56 41.27
CA PHE A 9 -57.29 -42.83 40.04
C PHE A 9 -55.95 -42.25 39.56
N TYR A 10 -55.26 -42.95 38.66
CA TYR A 10 -54.27 -42.31 37.79
C TYR A 10 -55.03 -41.53 36.71
N SER A 11 -55.39 -40.29 37.00
CA SER A 11 -55.67 -39.33 35.92
C SER A 11 -54.33 -38.88 35.35
N GLU A 12 -53.88 -39.51 34.26
CA GLU A 12 -52.84 -38.93 33.41
C GLU A 12 -53.34 -37.55 32.95
N GLY A 13 -52.79 -36.50 33.55
CA GLY A 13 -52.98 -35.14 33.08
C GLY A 13 -52.34 -35.01 31.70
N ILE A 14 -53.13 -35.22 30.65
CA ILE A 14 -52.73 -34.83 29.29
C ILE A 14 -52.59 -33.31 29.31
N VAL A 15 -51.37 -32.82 29.45
CA VAL A 15 -51.03 -31.42 29.22
C VAL A 15 -51.32 -31.14 27.74
N ARG A 16 -52.51 -30.59 27.45
CA ARG A 16 -52.84 -30.08 26.12
C ARG A 16 -51.92 -28.88 25.86
N VAL A 17 -50.81 -29.12 25.16
CA VAL A 17 -49.96 -28.06 24.64
C VAL A 17 -50.76 -27.30 23.60
N ASP A 18 -51.06 -26.03 23.86
CA ASP A 18 -51.77 -25.16 22.92
C ASP A 18 -50.98 -25.05 21.59
N PRO A 19 -51.53 -25.50 20.45
CA PRO A 19 -50.88 -25.40 19.15
C PRO A 19 -50.55 -23.95 18.74
N SER A 20 -51.28 -22.97 19.29
CA SER A 20 -51.05 -21.54 19.05
C SER A 20 -49.74 -21.04 19.69
N SER A 21 -49.34 -21.61 20.82
CA SER A 21 -48.09 -21.31 21.52
C SER A 21 -46.87 -21.82 20.73
N GLN A 22 -46.95 -23.04 20.21
CA GLN A 22 -45.93 -23.64 19.34
C GLN A 22 -45.70 -22.80 18.07
N ARG A 23 -46.76 -22.30 17.42
CA ARG A 23 -46.62 -21.41 16.25
C ARG A 23 -45.99 -20.06 16.59
N LYS A 24 -46.32 -19.44 17.73
CA LYS A 24 -45.70 -18.18 18.16
C LYS A 24 -44.21 -18.35 18.46
N SER A 25 -43.85 -19.42 19.16
CA SER A 25 -42.45 -19.76 19.43
C SER A 25 -41.67 -20.08 18.15
N PHE A 26 -42.29 -20.78 17.19
CA PHE A 26 -41.68 -21.06 15.89
C PHE A 26 -41.39 -19.77 15.10
N TRP A 27 -42.35 -18.85 15.01
CA TRP A 27 -42.15 -17.55 14.33
C TRP A 27 -41.14 -16.65 15.04
N LEU A 28 -41.07 -16.70 16.36
CA LEU A 28 -40.04 -15.99 17.13
C LEU A 28 -38.64 -16.56 16.88
N VAL A 29 -38.48 -17.89 16.91
CA VAL A 29 -37.19 -18.55 16.63
C VAL A 29 -36.78 -18.33 15.17
N PHE A 30 -37.71 -18.52 14.22
CA PHE A 30 -37.44 -18.31 12.80
C PHE A 30 -37.12 -16.84 12.48
N GLY A 31 -37.88 -15.90 13.03
CA GLY A 31 -37.62 -14.47 12.91
C GLY A 31 -36.27 -14.06 13.50
N SER A 32 -35.88 -14.66 14.64
CA SER A 32 -34.57 -14.43 15.27
C SER A 32 -33.42 -14.97 14.43
N ILE A 33 -33.59 -16.14 13.80
CA ILE A 33 -32.59 -16.74 12.90
C ILE A 33 -32.43 -15.88 11.63
N VAL A 34 -33.53 -15.46 11.00
CA VAL A 34 -33.49 -14.58 9.83
C VAL A 34 -32.85 -13.23 10.18
N PHE A 35 -33.20 -12.66 11.33
CA PHE A 35 -32.58 -11.43 11.81
C PHE A 35 -31.07 -11.59 12.04
N LEU A 36 -30.64 -12.68 12.67
CA LEU A 36 -29.22 -12.98 12.87
C LEU A 36 -28.49 -13.14 11.54
N ILE A 37 -29.07 -13.84 10.56
CA ILE A 37 -28.50 -13.98 9.22
C ILE A 37 -28.37 -12.62 8.53
N VAL A 38 -29.41 -11.78 8.57
CA VAL A 38 -29.36 -10.43 7.99
C VAL A 38 -28.28 -9.57 8.65
N VAL A 39 -28.15 -9.64 9.97
CA VAL A 39 -27.09 -8.94 10.72
C VAL A 39 -25.71 -9.47 10.32
N VAL A 40 -25.52 -10.78 10.26
CA VAL A 40 -24.24 -11.39 9.83
C VAL A 40 -23.91 -10.97 8.39
N VAL A 41 -24.86 -11.04 7.46
CA VAL A 41 -24.71 -10.59 6.07
C VAL A 41 -24.34 -9.10 6.00
N ALA A 42 -25.03 -8.24 6.75
CA ALA A 42 -24.77 -6.81 6.76
C ALA A 42 -23.40 -6.45 7.36
N VAL A 43 -22.98 -7.18 8.40
CA VAL A 43 -21.70 -6.96 9.10
C VAL A 43 -20.51 -7.57 8.33
N THR A 44 -20.72 -8.59 7.50
CA THR A 44 -19.63 -9.29 6.81
C THR A 44 -19.60 -9.03 5.30
N LEU A 45 -20.69 -9.33 4.58
CA LEU A 45 -20.72 -9.28 3.12
C LEU A 45 -20.69 -7.85 2.58
N LEU A 46 -21.35 -6.89 3.24
CA LEU A 46 -21.34 -5.50 2.77
C LEU A 46 -19.95 -4.85 2.84
N PRO A 47 -19.19 -4.95 3.95
CA PRO A 47 -17.80 -4.49 3.98
C PRO A 47 -16.93 -5.14 2.91
N ILE A 48 -17.05 -6.46 2.71
CA ILE A 48 -16.27 -7.19 1.70
C ILE A 48 -16.60 -6.69 0.29
N GLN A 49 -17.89 -6.51 -0.03
CA GLN A 49 -18.30 -5.97 -1.32
C GLN A 49 -17.77 -4.55 -1.53
N ASN A 50 -17.86 -3.69 -0.50
CA ASN A 50 -17.34 -2.32 -0.58
C ASN A 50 -15.82 -2.31 -0.77
N GLN A 51 -15.09 -3.17 -0.06
CA GLN A 51 -13.64 -3.34 -0.21
C GLN A 51 -13.30 -3.78 -1.65
N LYS A 52 -13.96 -4.82 -2.16
CA LYS A 52 -13.76 -5.31 -3.53
C LYS A 52 -14.04 -4.24 -4.59
N ARG A 53 -15.12 -3.47 -4.44
CA ARG A 53 -15.44 -2.35 -5.34
C ARG A 53 -14.36 -1.27 -5.31
N HIS A 54 -13.88 -0.90 -4.13
CA HIS A 54 -12.82 0.10 -4.00
C HIS A 54 -11.50 -0.39 -4.59
N LEU A 55 -11.09 -1.63 -4.30
CA LEU A 55 -9.88 -2.22 -4.88
C LEU A 55 -9.98 -2.35 -6.40
N ALA A 56 -11.15 -2.69 -6.93
CA ALA A 56 -11.39 -2.70 -8.38
C ALA A 56 -11.24 -1.29 -8.99
N HIS A 57 -11.75 -0.26 -8.30
CA HIS A 57 -11.57 1.13 -8.72
C HIS A 57 -10.08 1.53 -8.73
N LEU A 58 -9.32 1.20 -7.68
CA LEU A 58 -7.87 1.44 -7.65
C LEU A 58 -7.13 0.71 -8.77
N ARG A 59 -7.46 -0.57 -9.01
CA ARG A 59 -6.87 -1.36 -10.11
C ARG A 59 -7.17 -0.76 -11.48
N ASN A 60 -8.39 -0.22 -11.69
CA ASN A 60 -8.74 0.52 -12.90
C ASN A 60 -7.94 1.82 -13.06
N GLN A 61 -7.49 2.39 -11.94
CA GLN A 61 -6.53 3.51 -11.90
C GLN A 61 -5.07 3.05 -11.96
N GLY A 62 -4.78 1.82 -12.42
CA GLY A 62 -3.41 1.35 -12.58
C GLY A 62 -2.68 0.98 -11.28
N ALA A 63 -3.42 0.81 -10.18
CA ALA A 63 -2.85 0.29 -8.93
C ALA A 63 -2.63 -1.22 -9.01
N ILE A 64 -1.43 -1.65 -8.66
CA ILE A 64 -1.14 -3.02 -8.30
C ILE A 64 -1.30 -3.13 -6.79
N VAL A 65 -2.20 -4.01 -6.35
CA VAL A 65 -2.56 -4.17 -4.95
C VAL A 65 -2.13 -5.57 -4.52
N TYR A 66 -1.23 -5.63 -3.54
CA TYR A 66 -0.81 -6.87 -2.90
C TYR A 66 -1.56 -7.05 -1.60
N THR A 67 -2.26 -8.18 -1.50
CA THR A 67 -3.06 -8.53 -0.35
C THR A 67 -2.63 -9.85 0.24
N ILE A 68 -2.86 -10.01 1.55
CA ILE A 68 -2.74 -11.30 2.22
C ILE A 68 -4.10 -11.73 2.74
N ILE A 69 -4.37 -13.02 2.65
CA ILE A 69 -5.54 -13.64 3.26
C ILE A 69 -5.07 -14.19 4.60
N GLN A 70 -5.54 -13.60 5.70
CA GLN A 70 -5.29 -14.15 7.03
C GLN A 70 -6.14 -15.43 7.21
N PRO A 71 -5.53 -16.60 7.45
CA PRO A 71 -6.27 -17.77 7.90
C PRO A 71 -6.82 -17.49 9.29
N GLY A 72 -8.11 -17.74 9.51
CA GLY A 72 -8.74 -17.43 10.79
C GLY A 72 -10.09 -18.12 10.96
N MET A 73 -10.84 -17.76 12.00
CA MET A 73 -12.18 -18.32 12.25
C MET A 73 -13.09 -18.27 11.01
N TRP A 74 -12.93 -17.24 10.18
CA TRP A 74 -13.66 -17.05 8.93
C TRP A 74 -13.31 -18.07 7.84
N THR A 75 -12.05 -18.51 7.72
CA THR A 75 -11.68 -19.54 6.73
C THR A 75 -12.29 -20.88 7.12
N SER A 76 -12.28 -21.24 8.41
CA SER A 76 -12.95 -22.45 8.89
C SER A 76 -14.47 -22.41 8.67
N LEU A 77 -15.10 -21.24 8.84
CA LEU A 77 -16.52 -21.04 8.55
C LEU A 77 -16.83 -21.11 7.05
N SER A 78 -15.97 -20.54 6.20
CA SER A 78 -16.07 -20.63 4.75
C SER A 78 -15.96 -22.08 4.27
N ASP A 79 -14.97 -22.82 4.77
CA ASP A 79 -14.78 -24.23 4.47
C ASP A 79 -15.99 -25.08 4.89
N TYR A 80 -16.56 -24.75 6.06
CA TYR A 80 -17.78 -25.39 6.53
C TYR A 80 -18.97 -25.09 5.60
N PHE A 81 -19.19 -23.83 5.24
CA PHE A 81 -20.28 -23.43 4.34
C PHE A 81 -20.15 -24.06 2.94
N HIS A 82 -18.94 -24.08 2.38
CA HIS A 82 -18.67 -24.65 1.06
C HIS A 82 -19.07 -26.13 1.01
N LYS A 83 -18.78 -26.91 2.06
CA LYS A 83 -19.15 -28.34 2.15
C LYS A 83 -20.64 -28.62 2.00
N PHE A 84 -21.52 -27.66 2.30
CA PHE A 84 -22.97 -27.85 2.26
C PHE A 84 -23.66 -27.12 1.09
N THR A 85 -22.98 -26.18 0.45
CA THR A 85 -23.62 -25.25 -0.50
C THR A 85 -22.89 -25.11 -1.84
N ASP A 86 -21.69 -25.69 -1.98
CA ASP A 86 -20.75 -25.43 -3.09
C ASP A 86 -20.48 -23.92 -3.32
N TYR A 87 -20.74 -23.08 -2.30
CA TYR A 87 -20.55 -21.64 -2.35
C TYR A 87 -19.36 -21.25 -1.46
N GLU A 88 -18.37 -20.58 -2.04
CA GLU A 88 -17.26 -19.99 -1.30
C GLU A 88 -17.66 -18.63 -0.71
N LEU A 89 -17.54 -18.49 0.61
CA LEU A 89 -17.75 -17.20 1.25
C LEU A 89 -16.60 -16.26 0.86
N PRO A 90 -16.90 -14.99 0.51
CA PRO A 90 -15.85 -14.06 0.20
C PRO A 90 -15.06 -13.72 1.48
N THR A 91 -13.76 -13.48 1.34
CA THR A 91 -12.85 -13.13 2.43
C THR A 91 -12.46 -11.65 2.36
N LEU A 92 -12.24 -11.02 3.52
CA LEU A 92 -11.58 -9.72 3.58
C LEU A 92 -10.10 -9.93 3.28
N GLU A 93 -9.59 -9.09 2.40
CA GLU A 93 -8.19 -9.07 2.02
C GLU A 93 -7.48 -8.02 2.88
N GLU A 94 -6.39 -8.37 3.56
CA GLU A 94 -5.52 -7.37 4.21
C GLU A 94 -4.63 -6.74 3.15
N VAL A 95 -4.77 -5.43 2.95
CA VAL A 95 -4.06 -4.72 1.90
C VAL A 95 -2.71 -4.24 2.44
N ARG A 96 -1.64 -4.93 2.06
CA ARG A 96 -0.29 -4.66 2.60
C ARG A 96 0.51 -3.69 1.75
N GLN A 97 0.36 -3.75 0.44
CA GLN A 97 1.10 -2.89 -0.47
C GLN A 97 0.24 -2.41 -1.64
N ILE A 98 0.39 -1.14 -1.99
CA ILE A 98 -0.26 -0.55 -3.16
C ILE A 98 0.80 0.19 -3.97
N HIS A 99 0.88 -0.15 -5.26
CA HIS A 99 1.80 0.46 -6.20
C HIS A 99 1.03 1.05 -7.36
N PHE A 100 0.99 2.38 -7.45
CA PHE A 100 0.40 3.08 -8.58
C PHE A 100 1.46 3.29 -9.66
N GLN A 101 1.31 2.57 -10.77
CA GLN A 101 2.26 2.64 -11.90
C GLN A 101 1.74 3.45 -13.08
N LYS A 102 0.41 3.54 -13.22
CA LYS A 102 -0.27 4.15 -14.36
C LYS A 102 -1.39 5.05 -13.85
N TYR A 103 -1.83 6.00 -14.67
CA TYR A 103 -2.95 6.92 -14.43
C TYR A 103 -2.74 8.01 -13.35
N PRO A 104 -3.50 9.13 -13.43
CA PRO A 104 -3.35 10.21 -12.46
C PRO A 104 -3.85 9.79 -11.09
N VAL A 105 -2.91 9.54 -10.17
CA VAL A 105 -3.19 9.46 -8.74
C VAL A 105 -3.38 10.88 -8.21
N THR A 106 -4.44 11.09 -7.43
CA THR A 106 -4.84 12.40 -6.89
C THR A 106 -4.91 12.39 -5.37
N ASP A 107 -5.01 13.56 -4.75
CA ASP A 107 -5.23 13.70 -3.30
C ASP A 107 -6.45 12.89 -2.81
N GLN A 108 -7.53 12.84 -3.59
CA GLN A 108 -8.72 12.06 -3.24
C GLN A 108 -8.42 10.55 -3.25
N THR A 109 -7.62 10.08 -4.21
CA THR A 109 -7.17 8.69 -4.27
C THR A 109 -6.31 8.35 -3.05
N ILE A 110 -5.39 9.23 -2.66
CA ILE A 110 -4.54 9.03 -1.47
C ILE A 110 -5.38 9.01 -0.19
N ALA A 111 -6.30 9.97 -0.04
CA ALA A 111 -7.18 10.03 1.13
C ALA A 111 -8.07 8.79 1.26
N SER A 112 -8.49 8.16 0.16
CA SER A 112 -9.31 6.94 0.21
C SER A 112 -8.55 5.71 0.72
N LEU A 113 -7.22 5.76 0.81
CA LEU A 113 -6.39 4.68 1.35
C LEU A 113 -6.47 4.55 2.87
N SER A 114 -6.94 5.56 3.60
CA SER A 114 -7.24 5.51 5.04
C SER A 114 -8.17 4.35 5.45
N ARG A 115 -8.84 3.72 4.48
CA ARG A 115 -9.62 2.48 4.65
C ARG A 115 -8.78 1.24 4.91
N TYR A 116 -7.45 1.31 4.74
CA TYR A 116 -6.49 0.22 4.85
C TYR A 116 -5.41 0.59 5.89
N PRO A 117 -5.75 0.68 7.19
CA PRO A 117 -4.78 1.04 8.24
C PRO A 117 -3.60 0.07 8.34
N GLU A 118 -3.75 -1.16 7.82
CA GLU A 118 -2.73 -2.20 7.74
C GLU A 118 -1.72 -2.04 6.60
N LEU A 119 -1.87 -1.01 5.75
CA LEU A 119 -1.01 -0.76 4.60
C LEU A 119 0.41 -0.42 5.05
N GLN A 120 1.37 -1.24 4.62
CA GLN A 120 2.78 -1.11 5.00
C GLN A 120 3.61 -0.40 3.93
N ALA A 121 3.27 -0.56 2.65
CA ALA A 121 3.99 0.08 1.57
C ALA A 121 3.06 0.79 0.58
N LEU A 122 3.37 2.05 0.31
CA LEU A 122 2.71 2.86 -0.70
C LEU A 122 3.75 3.33 -1.71
N SER A 123 3.55 3.00 -2.97
CA SER A 123 4.35 3.49 -4.08
C SER A 123 3.47 4.25 -5.06
N MET A 124 3.95 5.41 -5.49
CA MET A 124 3.29 6.20 -6.51
C MET A 124 4.30 6.83 -7.45
N GLN A 125 3.87 6.93 -8.70
CA GLN A 125 4.69 7.43 -9.77
C GLN A 125 3.88 8.36 -10.67
N SER A 126 4.50 9.47 -11.07
CA SER A 126 3.85 10.47 -11.94
C SER A 126 2.51 10.96 -11.38
N ALA A 127 2.36 10.93 -10.05
CA ALA A 127 1.14 11.28 -9.34
C ALA A 127 0.98 12.80 -9.24
N ASN A 128 -0.27 13.27 -9.34
CA ASN A 128 -0.64 14.66 -9.10
C ASN A 128 -1.18 14.79 -7.67
N VAL A 129 -0.30 14.58 -6.70
CA VAL A 129 -0.61 14.64 -5.27
C VAL A 129 0.06 15.83 -4.60
N SER A 130 -0.61 16.47 -3.65
CA SER A 130 -0.07 17.57 -2.86
C SER A 130 0.71 17.05 -1.65
N THR A 131 1.62 17.89 -1.13
CA THR A 131 2.31 17.60 0.13
C THR A 131 1.33 17.49 1.31
N THR A 132 0.24 18.26 1.30
CA THR A 132 -0.81 18.20 2.34
C THR A 132 -1.51 16.84 2.36
N ALA A 133 -1.81 16.26 1.18
CA ALA A 133 -2.37 14.92 1.13
C ALA A 133 -1.38 13.87 1.68
N LEU A 134 -0.08 14.01 1.40
CA LEU A 134 0.94 13.12 1.93
C LEU A 134 1.24 13.33 3.43
N ASP A 135 1.08 14.55 3.96
CA ASP A 135 1.21 14.79 5.40
C ASP A 135 0.15 13.99 6.19
N ASN A 136 -1.06 13.87 5.65
CA ASN A 136 -2.14 13.09 6.27
C ASN A 136 -1.87 11.58 6.22
N VAL A 137 -1.15 11.09 5.21
CA VAL A 137 -0.83 9.66 5.05
C VAL A 137 -0.17 9.08 6.30
N PHE A 138 0.72 9.84 6.96
CA PHE A 138 1.42 9.38 8.16
C PHE A 138 0.49 9.21 9.38
N THR A 139 -0.67 9.87 9.40
CA THR A 139 -1.69 9.72 10.44
C THR A 139 -2.73 8.66 10.04
N ASP A 140 -3.13 8.67 8.77
CA ASP A 140 -4.16 7.80 8.23
C ASP A 140 -3.70 6.35 8.06
N LEU A 141 -2.39 6.12 7.87
CA LEU A 141 -1.77 4.80 7.66
C LEU A 141 -0.72 4.52 8.76
N PRO A 142 -1.15 4.09 9.95
CA PRO A 142 -0.25 3.94 11.11
C PRO A 142 0.80 2.84 10.94
N GLU A 143 0.53 1.82 10.11
CA GLU A 143 1.44 0.71 9.84
C GLU A 143 2.37 0.96 8.64
N LEU A 144 2.35 2.16 8.06
CA LEU A 144 3.17 2.49 6.91
C LEU A 144 4.65 2.48 7.29
N THR A 145 5.44 1.71 6.55
CA THR A 145 6.91 1.59 6.75
C THR A 145 7.68 1.98 5.49
N GLY A 146 7.03 1.98 4.32
CA GLY A 146 7.65 2.35 3.06
C GLY A 146 6.79 3.30 2.24
N LEU A 147 7.38 4.43 1.83
CA LEU A 147 6.75 5.39 0.92
C LEU A 147 7.68 5.66 -0.26
N THR A 148 7.27 5.25 -1.46
CA THR A 148 8.02 5.49 -2.70
C THR A 148 7.31 6.53 -3.55
N ILE A 149 8.03 7.59 -3.93
CA ILE A 149 7.52 8.72 -4.70
C ILE A 149 8.47 8.98 -5.85
N ILE A 150 8.01 8.76 -7.07
CA ILE A 150 8.85 8.91 -8.27
C ILE A 150 8.15 9.84 -9.26
N ASN A 151 8.88 10.79 -9.84
CA ASN A 151 8.38 11.68 -10.90
C ASN A 151 7.10 12.47 -10.50
N CYS A 152 6.95 12.81 -9.21
CA CYS A 152 5.77 13.53 -8.72
C CYS A 152 6.09 15.03 -8.61
N LYS A 153 5.67 15.80 -9.62
CA LYS A 153 6.04 17.22 -9.81
C LYS A 153 5.72 18.17 -8.65
N ASN A 154 4.72 17.83 -7.83
CA ASN A 154 4.26 18.69 -6.73
C ASN A 154 5.00 18.37 -5.41
N ILE A 155 5.87 17.36 -5.39
CA ILE A 155 6.62 16.95 -4.21
C ILE A 155 8.03 17.54 -4.30
N THR A 156 8.45 18.24 -3.24
CA THR A 156 9.73 18.95 -3.22
C THR A 156 10.78 18.22 -2.40
N PRO A 157 12.08 18.38 -2.73
CA PRO A 157 13.17 17.84 -1.91
C PRO A 157 13.11 18.28 -0.44
N ASP A 158 12.67 19.51 -0.18
CA ASP A 158 12.59 20.05 1.18
C ASP A 158 11.47 19.39 1.99
N TRP A 159 10.31 19.12 1.36
CA TRP A 159 9.24 18.32 2.00
C TRP A 159 9.73 16.91 2.33
N VAL A 160 10.48 16.27 1.42
CA VAL A 160 11.02 14.92 1.65
C VAL A 160 12.00 14.92 2.82
N GLN A 161 12.90 15.90 2.90
CA GLN A 161 13.85 16.02 4.01
C GLN A 161 13.13 16.22 5.34
N LYS A 162 12.16 17.14 5.40
CA LYS A 162 11.33 17.36 6.59
C LYS A 162 10.60 16.09 7.01
N SER A 163 9.96 15.39 6.07
CA SER A 163 9.18 14.18 6.34
C SER A 163 10.05 13.05 6.86
N ARG A 164 11.26 12.86 6.32
CA ARG A 164 12.22 11.88 6.83
C ARG A 164 12.64 12.14 8.27
N LEU A 165 12.78 13.41 8.66
CA LEU A 165 13.10 13.80 10.04
C LEU A 165 11.92 13.61 10.99
N SER A 166 10.71 13.93 10.53
CA SER A 166 9.49 13.81 11.35
C SER A 166 8.96 12.38 11.47
N HIS A 167 9.26 11.52 10.50
CA HIS A 167 8.76 10.14 10.43
C HIS A 167 9.91 9.13 10.20
N PRO A 168 10.83 8.97 11.17
CA PRO A 168 12.03 8.13 10.98
C PRO A 168 11.73 6.63 10.84
N SER A 169 10.54 6.17 11.24
CA SER A 169 10.08 4.79 11.04
C SER A 169 9.64 4.51 9.59
N VAL A 170 9.42 5.55 8.77
CA VAL A 170 8.97 5.41 7.39
C VAL A 170 10.15 5.62 6.45
N THR A 171 10.52 4.58 5.72
CA THR A 171 11.52 4.68 4.66
C THR A 171 10.92 5.42 3.46
N ILE A 172 11.34 6.68 3.26
CA ILE A 172 10.90 7.50 2.12
C ILE A 172 11.92 7.40 0.97
N ASN A 173 11.55 6.68 -0.08
CA ASN A 173 12.31 6.61 -1.33
C ASN A 173 11.75 7.65 -2.32
N TYR A 174 12.56 8.65 -2.64
CA TYR A 174 12.15 9.76 -3.49
C TYR A 174 13.03 9.85 -4.74
N ARG A 175 12.39 10.12 -5.88
CA ARG A 175 13.03 10.48 -7.13
C ARG A 175 12.28 11.67 -7.73
N GLY A 176 13.02 12.73 -8.09
CA GLY A 176 12.46 13.92 -8.73
C GLY A 176 11.95 13.65 -10.15
N THR A 177 11.66 14.70 -10.89
CA THR A 177 11.10 14.61 -12.25
C THR A 177 12.14 14.41 -13.34
N ALA A 178 13.41 14.65 -13.02
CA ALA A 178 14.54 14.45 -13.92
C ALA A 178 15.44 13.31 -13.41
N TYR A 179 16.13 12.62 -14.30
CA TYR A 179 17.06 11.57 -13.92
C TYR A 179 18.31 11.53 -14.80
N LEU A 180 19.38 10.98 -14.22
CA LEU A 180 20.70 10.86 -14.87
C LEU A 180 20.86 9.51 -15.61
N GLY A 181 20.19 8.45 -15.14
CA GLY A 181 20.23 7.12 -15.74
C GLY A 181 21.44 6.29 -15.34
N ILE A 182 21.72 6.25 -14.04
CA ILE A 182 22.78 5.41 -13.46
C ILE A 182 22.24 4.54 -12.33
N SER A 183 22.92 3.43 -12.07
CA SER A 183 22.94 2.83 -10.74
C SER A 183 24.29 3.14 -10.10
N ALA A 184 24.28 3.41 -8.80
CA ALA A 184 25.49 3.72 -8.07
C ALA A 184 25.45 3.07 -6.68
N ASN A 185 26.64 2.86 -6.12
CA ASN A 185 26.82 2.38 -4.76
C ASN A 185 27.66 3.37 -3.95
N ILE A 186 27.71 3.17 -2.64
CA ILE A 186 28.70 3.83 -1.78
C ILE A 186 30.08 3.31 -2.17
N VAL A 187 31.06 4.21 -2.23
CA VAL A 187 32.45 3.86 -2.55
C VAL A 187 33.09 3.15 -1.35
N ASP A 188 33.08 3.84 -0.21
CA ASP A 188 33.55 3.41 1.11
C ASP A 188 32.83 4.29 2.15
N PRO A 189 32.48 3.79 3.36
CA PRO A 189 31.99 4.64 4.45
C PRO A 189 32.80 5.92 4.70
N ASP A 190 34.10 5.89 4.47
CA ASP A 190 35.01 7.03 4.72
C ASP A 190 35.30 7.87 3.46
N GLN A 191 34.87 7.41 2.28
CA GLN A 191 35.11 8.11 1.01
C GLN A 191 33.84 8.79 0.50
N LYS A 192 33.92 10.11 0.29
CA LYS A 192 32.81 10.90 -0.24
C LYS A 192 32.49 10.52 -1.68
N GLY A 193 31.19 10.42 -1.98
CA GLY A 193 30.65 10.33 -3.33
C GLY A 193 29.89 9.03 -3.56
N CYS A 194 29.59 8.73 -4.82
CA CYS A 194 29.02 7.44 -5.19
C CYS A 194 29.66 6.90 -6.47
N ILE A 195 30.02 5.61 -6.44
CA ILE A 195 30.60 4.92 -7.59
C ILE A 195 29.50 4.49 -8.55
N VAL A 196 29.64 4.86 -9.82
CA VAL A 196 28.75 4.46 -10.90
C VAL A 196 28.98 2.98 -11.20
N MET A 197 27.95 2.17 -11.00
CA MET A 197 28.00 0.72 -11.24
C MET A 197 27.48 0.37 -12.63
N TYR A 198 26.50 1.12 -13.11
CA TYR A 198 25.87 0.92 -14.40
C TYR A 198 25.41 2.25 -14.98
N VAL A 199 25.52 2.38 -16.30
CA VAL A 199 25.00 3.51 -17.07
C VAL A 199 23.93 2.96 -17.99
N GLN A 200 22.73 3.53 -17.90
CA GLN A 200 21.58 3.12 -18.69
C GLN A 200 21.74 3.56 -20.15
N PRO A 201 21.56 2.67 -21.14
CA PRO A 201 21.54 3.05 -22.55
C PRO A 201 20.46 4.08 -22.87
N GLY A 202 20.82 5.07 -23.69
CA GLY A 202 19.98 6.19 -24.08
C GLY A 202 19.77 7.26 -23.00
N SER A 203 20.48 7.17 -21.86
CA SER A 203 20.34 8.13 -20.76
C SER A 203 21.23 9.36 -20.89
N ALA A 204 21.01 10.32 -19.99
CA ALA A 204 21.79 11.54 -19.82
C ALA A 204 23.23 11.19 -19.48
N ALA A 205 23.44 10.19 -18.63
CA ALA A 205 24.76 9.70 -18.28
C ALA A 205 25.51 9.16 -19.50
N GLU A 206 24.89 8.28 -20.28
CA GLU A 206 25.52 7.71 -21.47
C GLU A 206 25.85 8.81 -22.48
N SER A 207 24.88 9.68 -22.77
CA SER A 207 25.01 10.77 -23.74
C SER A 207 26.10 11.78 -23.36
N SER A 208 26.40 11.89 -22.08
CA SER A 208 27.42 12.80 -21.54
C SER A 208 28.78 12.13 -21.30
N GLY A 209 28.89 10.82 -21.58
CA GLY A 209 30.14 10.08 -21.45
C GLY A 209 30.51 9.65 -20.03
N LEU A 210 29.52 9.54 -19.13
CA LEU A 210 29.71 8.83 -17.85
C LEU A 210 29.92 7.35 -18.11
N LEU A 211 30.78 6.71 -17.31
CA LEU A 211 31.16 5.31 -17.44
C LEU A 211 31.04 4.59 -16.09
N PRO A 212 30.79 3.28 -16.09
CA PRO A 212 30.97 2.46 -14.89
C PRO A 212 32.39 2.62 -14.33
N GLY A 213 32.50 2.76 -13.02
CA GLY A 213 33.75 3.04 -12.30
C GLY A 213 34.00 4.53 -12.02
N ASP A 214 33.28 5.45 -12.66
CA ASP A 214 33.34 6.87 -12.28
C ASP A 214 32.82 7.07 -10.86
N ILE A 215 33.46 7.95 -10.09
CA ILE A 215 32.96 8.35 -8.77
C ILE A 215 32.37 9.75 -8.89
N ILE A 216 31.07 9.90 -8.70
CA ILE A 216 30.44 11.22 -8.64
C ILE A 216 30.72 11.84 -7.29
N ILE A 217 31.30 13.03 -7.29
CA ILE A 217 31.72 13.75 -6.08
C ILE A 217 30.96 15.07 -5.88
N ALA A 218 30.37 15.64 -6.93
CA ALA A 218 29.58 16.86 -6.81
C ALA A 218 28.54 17.05 -7.92
N VAL A 219 27.53 17.88 -7.60
CA VAL A 219 26.55 18.42 -8.54
C VAL A 219 26.64 19.94 -8.46
N GLU A 220 26.94 20.59 -9.58
CA GLU A 220 27.36 21.99 -9.63
C GLU A 220 28.48 22.26 -8.61
N ASP A 221 28.31 23.27 -7.76
CA ASP A 221 29.24 23.66 -6.71
C ASP A 221 29.04 22.89 -5.40
N SER A 222 28.08 21.94 -5.38
CA SER A 222 27.71 21.22 -4.17
C SER A 222 28.28 19.81 -4.13
N GLU A 223 29.18 19.55 -3.19
CA GLU A 223 29.67 18.20 -2.88
C GLU A 223 28.54 17.24 -2.51
N ILE A 224 28.72 15.97 -2.87
CA ILE A 224 27.89 14.87 -2.42
C ILE A 224 28.74 13.84 -1.67
N SER A 225 28.14 13.22 -0.66
CA SER A 225 28.74 12.11 0.09
C SER A 225 28.16 10.74 -0.28
N SER A 226 26.98 10.71 -0.93
CA SER A 226 26.25 9.47 -1.17
C SER A 226 25.32 9.56 -2.38
N PHE A 227 24.86 8.40 -2.85
CA PHE A 227 23.86 8.32 -3.91
C PHE A 227 22.53 8.99 -3.53
N THR A 228 22.13 8.91 -2.26
CA THR A 228 20.93 9.59 -1.77
C THR A 228 21.05 11.11 -1.89
N GLU A 229 22.21 11.68 -1.57
CA GLU A 229 22.45 13.11 -1.75
C GLU A 229 22.47 13.50 -3.23
N LEU A 230 23.08 12.69 -4.10
CA LEU A 230 23.02 12.90 -5.55
C LEU A 230 21.57 13.02 -6.02
N VAL A 231 20.73 12.05 -5.65
CA VAL A 231 19.31 12.04 -6.00
C VAL A 231 18.59 13.28 -5.48
N MET A 232 18.84 13.68 -4.22
CA MET A 232 18.20 14.85 -3.61
C MET A 232 18.62 16.17 -4.29
N LYS A 233 19.89 16.28 -4.72
CA LYS A 233 20.37 17.45 -5.47
C LYS A 233 19.80 17.48 -6.88
N LEU A 234 19.83 16.36 -7.60
CA LEU A 234 19.28 16.27 -8.95
C LEU A 234 17.77 16.51 -8.99
N ALA A 235 17.05 16.15 -7.92
CA ALA A 235 15.61 16.39 -7.81
C ALA A 235 15.20 17.87 -7.73
N ARG A 236 16.15 18.81 -7.67
CA ARG A 236 15.90 20.26 -7.78
C ARG A 236 15.86 20.75 -9.23
N TYR A 237 16.22 19.90 -10.19
CA TYR A 237 16.28 20.22 -11.60
C TYR A 237 15.13 19.57 -12.37
N SER A 238 14.83 20.15 -13.52
CA SER A 238 13.82 19.66 -14.46
C SER A 238 14.47 18.86 -15.58
N PRO A 239 13.70 18.02 -16.28
CA PRO A 239 14.15 17.44 -17.53
C PRO A 239 14.65 18.52 -18.50
N GLU A 240 15.64 18.17 -19.33
CA GLU A 240 16.33 19.04 -20.28
C GLU A 240 17.27 20.09 -19.66
N ASP A 241 17.29 20.25 -18.34
CA ASP A 241 18.29 21.07 -17.65
C ASP A 241 19.69 20.50 -17.86
N HIS A 242 20.66 21.39 -18.03
CA HIS A 242 22.07 21.03 -18.13
C HIS A 242 22.72 21.25 -16.77
N VAL A 243 23.24 20.17 -16.19
CA VAL A 243 23.83 20.17 -14.86
C VAL A 243 25.28 19.70 -14.94
N ARG A 244 26.19 20.44 -14.34
CA ARG A 244 27.61 20.06 -14.21
C ARG A 244 27.74 19.01 -13.11
N ILE A 245 28.15 17.81 -13.50
CA ILE A 245 28.51 16.72 -12.60
C ILE A 245 30.03 16.66 -12.54
N ARG A 246 30.61 16.79 -11.34
CA ARG A 246 32.04 16.54 -11.13
C ARG A 246 32.23 15.09 -10.75
N ILE A 247 33.14 14.43 -11.46
CA ILE A 247 33.52 13.05 -11.19
C ILE A 247 35.01 12.93 -10.89
N SER A 248 35.39 11.86 -10.20
CA SER A 248 36.75 11.36 -10.17
C SER A 248 36.86 10.15 -11.11
N ARG A 249 37.74 10.23 -12.09
CA ARG A 249 38.04 9.14 -13.04
C ARG A 249 39.55 8.99 -13.10
N GLN A 250 40.06 7.81 -12.72
CA GLN A 250 41.51 7.57 -12.62
C GLN A 250 42.22 8.62 -11.74
N GLU A 251 41.61 8.98 -10.60
CA GLU A 251 42.10 9.98 -9.64
C GLU A 251 42.11 11.43 -10.15
N GLU A 252 41.69 11.69 -11.39
CA GLU A 252 41.53 13.04 -11.92
C GLU A 252 40.08 13.54 -11.78
N GLU A 253 39.92 14.81 -11.38
CA GLU A 253 38.61 15.46 -11.37
C GLU A 253 38.21 15.92 -12.77
N VAL A 254 37.12 15.35 -13.29
CA VAL A 254 36.59 15.68 -14.62
C VAL A 254 35.19 16.29 -14.47
N PRO A 255 34.95 17.53 -14.95
CA PRO A 255 33.61 18.07 -15.04
C PRO A 255 32.90 17.55 -16.30
N ILE A 256 31.70 17.02 -16.14
CA ILE A 256 30.82 16.56 -17.22
C ILE A 256 29.52 17.36 -17.17
N ILE A 257 29.09 17.91 -18.31
CA ILE A 257 27.78 18.58 -18.40
C ILE A 257 26.76 17.56 -18.85
N CYS A 258 25.79 17.28 -18.00
CA CYS A 258 24.73 16.32 -18.27
C CYS A 258 23.41 17.03 -18.55
N LYS A 259 22.83 16.79 -19.73
CA LYS A 259 21.45 17.18 -20.03
C LYS A 259 20.49 16.12 -19.48
N LEU A 260 19.74 16.43 -18.43
CA LEU A 260 18.92 15.45 -17.72
C LEU A 260 17.73 14.96 -18.55
N ASN A 261 17.38 13.68 -18.44
CA ASN A 261 16.20 13.13 -19.10
C ASN A 261 14.94 13.25 -18.24
N ALA A 262 13.79 13.25 -18.91
CA ALA A 262 12.50 12.97 -18.30
C ALA A 262 12.29 11.47 -18.15
N TRP A 263 11.64 11.05 -17.07
CA TRP A 263 11.23 9.66 -16.92
C TRP A 263 10.29 9.23 -18.06
N SER A 264 10.54 8.07 -18.66
CA SER A 264 9.71 7.48 -19.71
C SER A 264 9.01 6.19 -19.26
N ASN A 265 7.88 5.87 -19.88
CA ASN A 265 7.13 4.63 -19.61
C ASN A 265 7.94 3.34 -19.82
N LYS A 266 9.12 3.38 -20.46
CA LYS A 266 10.00 2.22 -20.67
C LYS A 266 10.97 1.98 -19.51
N GLU A 267 11.17 2.98 -18.65
CA GLU A 267 12.01 2.87 -17.45
C GLU A 267 11.24 2.28 -16.26
N PHE A 268 9.99 1.88 -16.49
CA PHE A 268 9.04 1.42 -15.48
C PHE A 268 8.47 0.04 -15.82
#